data_AF-A0A536BAY8-F1
#
_entry.id   AF-A0A536BAY8-F1
#
_cell.length_a   1.000
_cell.length_b   1.000
_cell.length_c   1.000
_cell.angle_alpha   90.00
_cell.angle_beta   90.00
_cell.angle_gamma   90.00
#
_symmetry.space_group_name_H-M   'P 1'
#
loop_
_entity.id
_entity.type
_entity.pdbx_description
1 polymer ?
#
loop_
_entity_poly.entity_id
_entity_poly.type
_entity_poly.pdbx_seq_one_letter_code
_entity_poly.pdbx_strand_id
1 'polypeptide(L)'
;MLGLFLLYVAVGDRDALGQALMEPLRAAGIVQPTSAPPSTAEYLLALQTLRIGEVPPPSDATVRQLKDVLDQMALKCNEDRFSLARAVLAARDAFAARGVEASALSILTQANATVPDQTRQQWPTNCTDIVNRVARAD
;
A
#
# COMPACT_ATOMS: atom_id res chain seq x y z
N MET A 1 -38.24 -8.63 35.21
CA MET A 1 -37.20 -8.20 34.24
C MET A 1 -36.25 -9.38 34.06
N LEU A 2 -36.58 -10.46 33.32
CA LEU A 2 -36.77 -10.52 31.85
C LEU A 2 -35.69 -9.67 31.15
N GLY A 3 -34.74 -10.19 30.38
CA GLY A 3 -34.55 -11.53 29.83
C GLY A 3 -33.06 -11.84 29.62
N LEU A 4 -32.71 -13.13 29.69
CA LEU A 4 -32.37 -13.98 28.53
C LEU A 4 -31.05 -13.55 27.87
N PHE A 5 -29.95 -14.24 28.18
CA PHE A 5 -29.48 -15.40 27.39
C PHE A 5 -29.26 -15.05 25.92
N LEU A 6 -27.99 -15.07 25.50
CA LEU A 6 -27.41 -15.75 24.32
C LEU A 6 -26.19 -14.94 23.86
N LEU A 7 -24.97 -15.41 24.14
CA LEU A 7 -24.22 -16.26 23.21
C LEU A 7 -24.29 -15.70 21.78
N TYR A 8 -23.41 -14.75 21.47
CA TYR A 8 -22.81 -14.74 20.13
C TYR A 8 -21.48 -15.49 20.21
N VAL A 9 -21.57 -16.70 19.71
CA VAL A 9 -20.48 -17.62 19.47
C VAL A 9 -19.42 -16.93 18.62
N ALA A 10 -18.18 -17.27 18.99
CA ALA A 10 -16.92 -17.09 18.31
C ALA A 10 -16.96 -17.03 16.77
N VAL A 11 -15.90 -16.39 16.26
CA VAL A 11 -15.42 -16.32 14.86
C VAL A 11 -15.93 -15.08 14.12
N GLY A 12 -15.24 -13.94 14.32
CA GLY A 12 -15.43 -12.81 13.41
C GLY A 12 -14.69 -11.53 13.77
N ASP A 13 -14.35 -11.29 15.04
CA ASP A 13 -14.01 -9.92 15.43
C ASP A 13 -12.87 -9.83 16.45
N ARG A 14 -11.68 -10.33 16.05
CA ARG A 14 -10.44 -10.01 16.78
C ARG A 14 -10.20 -8.50 16.81
N ASP A 15 -10.68 -7.79 15.79
CA ASP A 15 -10.55 -6.35 15.68
C ASP A 15 -11.47 -5.62 16.68
N ALA A 16 -12.73 -6.04 16.86
CA ALA A 16 -13.61 -5.42 17.87
C ALA A 16 -13.13 -5.68 19.31
N LEU A 17 -12.64 -6.88 19.62
CA LEU A 17 -12.02 -7.16 20.93
C LEU A 17 -10.74 -6.34 21.12
N GLY A 18 -9.93 -6.21 20.06
CA GLY A 18 -8.74 -5.36 20.05
C GLY A 18 -9.08 -3.90 20.32
N GLN A 19 -10.10 -3.35 19.65
CA GLN A 19 -10.51 -1.96 19.85
C GLN A 19 -11.13 -1.70 21.23
N ALA A 20 -11.95 -2.62 21.74
CA ALA A 20 -12.57 -2.50 23.06
C ALA A 20 -11.53 -2.50 24.22
N LEU A 21 -10.39 -3.17 24.04
CA LEU A 21 -9.31 -3.19 25.02
C LEU A 21 -8.33 -2.01 24.86
N MET A 22 -8.24 -1.42 23.66
CA MET A 22 -7.30 -0.32 23.37
C MET A 22 -7.65 0.99 24.07
N GLU A 23 -8.93 1.30 24.27
CA GLU A 23 -9.35 2.50 25.03
C GLU A 23 -8.87 2.49 26.48
N PRO A 24 -9.15 1.46 27.30
CA PRO A 24 -8.65 1.41 28.67
C PRO A 24 -7.12 1.32 28.73
N LEU A 25 -6.46 0.66 27.77
CA LEU A 25 -4.99 0.61 27.68
C LEU A 25 -4.36 1.95 27.31
N ARG A 26 -5.01 2.76 26.46
CA ARG A 26 -4.62 4.15 26.16
C ARG A 26 -4.82 5.05 27.37
N ALA A 27 -5.95 4.92 28.08
CA ALA A 27 -6.22 5.67 29.30
C ALA A 27 -5.22 5.36 30.42
N ALA A 28 -4.73 4.12 30.48
CA ALA A 28 -3.68 3.70 31.40
C ALA A 28 -2.25 4.10 30.96
N GLY A 29 -2.08 4.76 29.80
CA GLY A 29 -0.78 5.15 29.27
C GLY A 29 0.11 3.98 28.82
N ILE A 30 -0.45 2.76 28.75
CA ILE A 30 0.25 1.54 28.35
C ILE A 30 0.42 1.49 26.83
N VAL A 31 -0.56 2.02 26.09
CA VAL A 31 -0.52 2.11 24.63
C VAL A 31 -0.45 3.58 24.23
N GLN A 32 0.67 3.97 23.62
CA GLN A 32 0.80 5.28 22.99
C GLN A 32 -0.15 5.35 21.79
N PRO A 33 -0.79 6.50 21.52
CA PRO A 33 -1.55 6.68 20.30
C PRO A 33 -0.59 6.50 19.12
N THR A 34 -0.66 5.35 18.45
CA THR A 34 -0.07 5.19 17.13
C THR A 34 -0.73 6.26 16.29
N SER A 35 0.03 7.28 15.90
CA SER A 35 -0.38 8.26 14.91
C SER A 35 -0.99 7.48 13.75
N ALA A 36 -2.19 7.88 13.33
CA ALA A 36 -2.85 7.25 12.20
C ALA A 36 -1.81 7.15 11.06
N PRO A 37 -1.62 5.95 10.48
CA PRO A 37 -0.60 5.76 9.46
C PRO A 37 -0.75 6.85 8.39
N PRO A 38 0.35 7.48 7.93
CA PRO A 38 0.25 8.51 6.91
C PRO A 38 -0.45 7.93 5.69
N SER A 39 -1.53 8.58 5.27
CA SER A 39 -2.38 8.13 4.17
C SER A 39 -1.75 8.45 2.82
N THR A 40 -0.43 8.31 2.66
CA THR A 40 0.26 8.57 1.39
C THR A 40 0.38 7.29 0.56
N ALA A 41 0.46 7.43 -0.76
CA ALA A 41 0.48 6.30 -1.69
C ALA A 41 1.73 5.41 -1.47
N GLU A 42 2.90 6.02 -1.27
CA GLU A 42 4.15 5.33 -0.95
C GLU A 42 4.09 4.53 0.36
N TYR A 43 3.39 5.05 1.37
CA TYR A 43 3.26 4.40 2.66
C TYR A 43 2.28 3.22 2.57
N LEU A 44 1.18 3.37 1.85
CA LEU A 44 0.25 2.27 1.57
C LEU A 44 0.93 1.16 0.76
N LEU A 45 1.75 1.51 -0.23
CA LEU A 45 2.55 0.55 -0.97
C LEU A 45 3.51 -0.19 -0.05
N ALA A 46 4.26 0.51 0.79
CA ALA A 46 5.19 -0.12 1.73
C ALA A 46 4.44 -1.07 2.68
N LEU A 47 3.35 -0.61 3.31
CA LEU A 47 2.53 -1.43 4.20
C LEU A 47 2.03 -2.72 3.56
N GLN A 48 1.55 -2.65 2.33
CA GLN A 48 0.95 -3.81 1.66
C GLN A 48 1.98 -4.73 1.01
N THR A 49 3.24 -4.30 0.89
CA THR A 49 4.31 -5.08 0.24
C THR A 49 5.36 -5.60 1.21
N LEU A 50 5.45 -5.04 2.42
CA LEU A 50 6.29 -5.59 3.49
C LEU A 50 5.66 -6.82 4.12
N ARG A 51 6.47 -7.58 4.87
CA ARG A 51 6.05 -8.82 5.50
C ARG A 51 4.88 -8.56 6.46
N ILE A 52 3.96 -9.53 6.51
CA ILE A 52 2.79 -9.48 7.41
C ILE A 52 3.27 -9.26 8.84
N GLY A 53 2.85 -8.14 9.45
CA GLY A 53 3.20 -7.76 10.82
C GLY A 53 4.26 -6.67 10.95
N GLU A 54 4.92 -6.26 9.86
CA GLU A 54 5.84 -5.12 9.87
C GLU A 54 5.10 -3.84 9.46
N VAL A 55 5.06 -2.86 10.38
CA VAL A 55 4.60 -1.50 10.10
C VAL A 55 5.84 -0.63 9.96
N PRO A 56 6.26 -0.24 8.74
CA PRO A 56 7.43 0.59 8.58
C PRO A 56 7.18 1.96 9.23
N PRO A 57 8.19 2.57 9.88
CA PRO A 57 8.10 3.96 10.27
C PRO A 57 7.93 4.84 9.01
N PRO A 58 7.25 6.00 9.07
CA PRO A 58 7.15 6.89 7.92
C PRO A 58 8.49 7.36 7.33
N SER A 59 9.56 7.32 8.14
CA SER A 59 10.93 7.65 7.75
C SER A 59 11.71 6.47 7.15
N ASP A 60 11.07 5.31 6.97
CA ASP A 60 11.67 4.10 6.44
C ASP A 60 12.31 4.34 5.05
N ALA A 61 13.44 3.67 4.81
CA ALA A 61 14.16 3.82 3.55
C ALA A 61 13.33 3.39 2.35
N THR A 62 12.55 2.31 2.46
CA THR A 62 11.66 1.81 1.41
C THR A 62 10.54 2.80 1.12
N VAL A 63 9.95 3.43 2.15
CA VAL A 63 8.92 4.46 1.96
C VAL A 63 9.48 5.66 1.18
N ARG A 64 10.71 6.10 1.49
CA ARG A 64 11.39 7.17 0.74
C ARG A 64 11.71 6.78 -0.70
N GLN A 65 12.21 5.58 -0.93
CA GLN A 65 12.51 5.11 -2.28
C GLN A 65 11.25 5.02 -3.15
N LEU A 66 10.15 4.50 -2.59
CA LEU A 66 8.85 4.46 -3.27
C LEU A 66 8.35 5.88 -3.58
N LYS A 67 8.50 6.80 -2.63
CA LYS A 67 8.18 8.22 -2.84
C LYS A 67 8.96 8.81 -4.01
N ASP A 68 10.28 8.63 -4.04
CA ASP A 68 11.14 9.22 -5.07
C ASP A 68 10.75 8.72 -6.48
N VAL A 69 10.45 7.43 -6.63
CA VAL A 69 10.03 6.88 -7.93
C VAL A 69 8.63 7.36 -8.31
N LEU A 70 7.69 7.44 -7.36
CA LEU A 70 6.37 8.01 -7.61
C LEU A 70 6.44 9.50 -7.97
N ASP A 71 7.34 10.26 -7.35
CA ASP A 71 7.60 11.68 -7.66
C ASP A 71 8.12 11.82 -9.10
N GLN A 72 9.04 10.95 -9.54
CA GLN A 72 9.52 10.93 -10.93
C GLN A 72 8.43 10.56 -11.92
N MET A 73 7.61 9.55 -11.62
CA MET A 73 6.51 9.11 -12.48
C MET A 73 5.41 10.18 -12.55
N ALA A 74 5.10 10.87 -11.46
CA ALA A 74 4.11 11.95 -11.44
C ALA A 74 4.43 13.09 -12.42
N LEU A 75 5.69 13.26 -12.82
CA LEU A 75 6.08 14.23 -13.85
C LEU A 75 5.81 13.75 -15.28
N LYS A 76 5.55 12.45 -15.47
CA LYS A 76 5.40 11.78 -16.77
C LYS A 76 3.99 11.21 -16.99
N CYS A 77 3.23 10.99 -15.92
CA CYS A 77 1.95 10.27 -15.91
C CYS A 77 0.74 11.20 -15.77
N ASN A 78 -0.43 10.78 -16.26
CA ASN A 78 -1.71 11.50 -16.09
C ASN A 78 -2.43 11.15 -14.78
N GLU A 79 -2.10 10.00 -14.19
CA GLU A 79 -2.82 9.43 -13.08
C GLU A 79 -2.38 10.00 -11.73
N ASP A 80 -3.30 10.00 -10.78
CA ASP A 80 -2.97 10.29 -9.39
C ASP A 80 -2.11 9.16 -8.79
N ARG A 81 -1.37 9.51 -7.73
CA ARG A 81 -0.44 8.60 -7.07
C ARG A 81 -1.11 7.36 -6.47
N PHE A 82 -2.36 7.46 -6.02
CA PHE A 82 -3.08 6.32 -5.47
C PHE A 82 -3.58 5.38 -6.57
N SER A 83 -3.98 5.90 -7.72
CA SER A 83 -4.29 5.08 -8.89
C SER A 83 -3.06 4.29 -9.35
N LEU A 84 -1.90 4.95 -9.42
CA LEU A 84 -0.65 4.25 -9.74
C LEU A 84 -0.27 3.21 -8.68
N ALA A 85 -0.41 3.53 -7.39
CA ALA A 85 -0.18 2.57 -6.30
C ALA A 85 -1.10 1.35 -6.38
N ARG A 86 -2.40 1.54 -6.67
CA ARG A 86 -3.34 0.42 -6.86
C ARG A 86 -2.93 -0.48 -8.03
N ALA A 87 -2.47 0.11 -9.14
CA ALA A 87 -1.98 -0.66 -10.28
C ALA A 87 -0.75 -1.51 -9.92
N VAL A 88 0.17 -0.96 -9.13
CA VAL A 88 1.38 -1.66 -8.67
C VAL A 88 1.04 -2.83 -7.74
N LEU A 89 0.05 -2.65 -6.86
CA LEU A 89 -0.43 -3.73 -5.99
C LEU A 89 -1.05 -4.88 -6.81
N ALA A 90 -1.92 -4.53 -7.77
CA ALA A 90 -2.50 -5.52 -8.67
C ALA A 90 -1.42 -6.24 -9.52
N ALA A 91 -0.40 -5.51 -9.97
CA ALA A 91 0.74 -6.09 -10.67
C ALA A 91 1.52 -7.08 -9.79
N ARG A 92 1.75 -6.73 -8.53
CA ARG A 92 2.39 -7.62 -7.55
C ARG A 92 1.58 -8.89 -7.35
N ASP A 93 0.27 -8.77 -7.17
CA ASP A 93 -0.61 -9.93 -6.98
C ASP A 93 -0.61 -10.84 -8.21
N ALA A 94 -0.52 -10.27 -9.42
CA ALA A 94 -0.38 -11.03 -10.66
C ALA A 94 0.98 -11.74 -10.80
N PHE A 95 2.08 -11.14 -10.31
CA PHE A 95 3.37 -11.83 -10.19
C PHE A 95 3.30 -12.98 -9.17
N ALA A 96 2.72 -12.72 -7.99
CA ALA A 96 2.58 -13.72 -6.95
C ALA A 96 1.72 -14.92 -7.39
N ALA A 97 0.65 -14.68 -8.16
CA ALA A 97 -0.18 -15.74 -8.75
C ALA A 97 0.59 -16.63 -9.74
N ARG A 98 1.69 -16.14 -10.31
CA ARG A 98 2.61 -16.88 -11.18
C ARG A 98 3.82 -17.46 -10.43
N GLY A 99 3.87 -17.33 -9.11
CA GLY A 99 4.99 -17.78 -8.28
C GLY A 99 6.24 -16.90 -8.38
N VAL A 100 6.11 -15.67 -8.88
CA VAL A 100 7.21 -14.71 -8.99
C VAL A 100 7.12 -13.70 -7.86
N GLU A 101 8.18 -13.57 -7.07
CA GLU A 101 8.28 -12.51 -6.06
C GLU A 101 8.78 -11.22 -6.71
N ALA A 102 7.89 -10.23 -6.81
CA ALA A 102 8.23 -8.89 -7.29
C ALA A 102 7.90 -7.86 -6.19
N SER A 103 8.87 -7.00 -5.85
CA SER A 103 8.63 -5.90 -4.92
C SER A 103 7.87 -4.75 -5.60
N ALA A 104 7.12 -3.95 -4.84
CA ALA A 104 6.50 -2.73 -5.40
C ALA A 104 7.55 -1.77 -5.97
N LEU A 105 8.71 -1.66 -5.31
CA LEU A 105 9.81 -0.81 -5.77
C LEU A 105 10.36 -1.28 -7.12
N SER A 106 10.57 -2.58 -7.32
CA SER A 106 11.05 -3.12 -8.60
C SER A 106 10.04 -2.91 -9.72
N ILE A 107 8.74 -3.13 -9.46
CA ILE A 107 7.67 -2.89 -10.44
C ILE A 107 7.63 -1.42 -10.85
N LEU A 108 7.65 -0.50 -9.88
CA LEU A 108 7.65 0.94 -10.14
C LEU A 108 8.90 1.40 -10.88
N THR A 109 10.07 0.88 -10.52
CA THR A 109 11.34 1.23 -11.16
C THR A 109 11.36 0.79 -12.62
N GLN A 110 10.91 -0.43 -12.90
CA GLN A 110 10.79 -0.96 -14.26
C GLN A 110 9.75 -0.19 -15.08
N ALA A 111 8.61 0.12 -14.49
CA ALA A 111 7.58 0.95 -15.12
C ALA A 111 8.15 2.34 -15.48
N ASN A 112 8.78 3.03 -14.52
CA ASN A 112 9.40 4.34 -14.73
C ASN A 112 10.47 4.34 -15.84
N ALA A 113 11.29 3.29 -15.92
CA ALA A 113 12.28 3.13 -16.98
C ALA A 113 11.66 2.88 -18.37
N THR A 114 10.43 2.37 -18.41
CA THR A 114 9.68 2.13 -19.64
C THR A 114 8.95 3.39 -20.12
N VAL A 115 8.63 4.32 -19.21
CA VAL A 115 8.06 5.62 -19.59
C VAL A 115 9.17 6.46 -20.24
N PRO A 116 9.03 6.85 -21.52
CA PRO A 116 10.02 7.72 -22.16
C PRO A 116 10.16 9.03 -21.38
N ASP A 117 11.37 9.58 -21.32
CA ASP A 117 11.63 10.93 -20.82
C ASP A 117 11.11 11.98 -21.83
N GLN A 118 9.81 11.96 -22.13
CA GLN A 118 9.14 12.94 -22.98
C GLN A 118 9.06 14.28 -22.24
N THR A 119 10.19 14.97 -22.19
CA THR A 119 10.37 16.18 -21.38
C THR A 119 9.63 17.40 -21.95
N ARG A 120 8.89 17.34 -23.06
CA ARG A 120 8.14 18.51 -23.58
C ARG A 120 7.24 18.15 -24.77
N GLN A 121 5.95 18.47 -24.68
CA GLN A 121 4.97 18.72 -25.76
C GLN A 121 3.97 17.63 -26.21
N GLN A 122 4.05 16.37 -25.76
CA GLN A 122 2.96 15.42 -26.02
C GLN A 122 2.46 14.85 -24.70
N TRP A 123 1.13 14.72 -24.60
CA TRP A 123 0.36 14.46 -23.38
C TRP A 123 0.99 13.46 -22.40
N PRO A 124 0.75 13.59 -21.08
CA PRO A 124 1.30 12.66 -20.12
C PRO A 124 0.86 11.22 -20.44
N THR A 125 1.78 10.27 -20.24
CA THR A 125 1.58 8.87 -20.60
C THR A 125 0.63 8.20 -19.60
N ASN A 126 -0.21 7.26 -20.05
CA ASN A 126 -0.97 6.39 -19.14
C ASN A 126 0.00 5.36 -18.52
N CYS A 127 0.41 5.61 -17.28
CA CYS A 127 1.38 4.79 -16.58
C CYS A 127 0.76 3.56 -15.92
N THR A 128 -0.55 3.57 -15.67
CA THR A 128 -1.29 2.39 -15.21
C THR A 128 -1.20 1.25 -16.23
N ASP A 129 -1.35 1.57 -17.52
CA ASP A 129 -1.21 0.60 -18.60
C ASP A 129 0.22 0.07 -18.72
N ILE A 130 1.22 0.91 -18.44
CA ILE A 130 2.63 0.48 -18.41
C ILE A 130 2.87 -0.49 -17.26
N VAL A 131 2.41 -0.18 -16.04
CA VAL A 131 2.51 -1.08 -14.88
C VAL A 131 1.79 -2.41 -15.16
N ASN A 132 0.60 -2.37 -15.76
CA ASN A 132 -0.14 -3.57 -16.15
C ASN A 132 0.59 -4.40 -17.22
N ARG A 133 1.32 -3.75 -18.15
CA ARG A 133 2.14 -4.46 -19.13
C ARG A 133 3.36 -5.11 -18.49
N VAL A 134 4.03 -4.44 -17.55
CA VAL A 134 5.12 -5.03 -16.76
C VAL A 134 4.63 -6.30 -16.04
N ALA A 135 3.42 -6.24 -15.46
CA ALA A 135 2.79 -7.39 -14.80
C ALA A 135 2.44 -8.57 -15.71
N ARG A 136 2.49 -8.39 -17.04
CA ARG A 136 2.16 -9.42 -18.04
C ARG A 136 3.36 -9.83 -18.89
N ALA A 137 4.48 -9.11 -18.78
CA ALA A 137 5.73 -9.54 -19.37
C ALA A 137 6.17 -10.83 -18.67
N ASP A 138 6.59 -11.80 -19.48
CA ASP A 138 7.07 -13.12 -19.05
C ASP A 138 8.54 -13.06 -18.62
#